data_AF-A0A537JS84-F1
#
_entry.id   AF-A0A537JS84-F1
#
_cell.length_a   1.000
_cell.length_b   1.000
_cell.length_c   1.000
_cell.angle_alpha   90.00
_cell.angle_beta   90.00
_cell.angle_gamma   90.00
#
_symmetry.space_group_name_H-M   'P 1'
#
loop_
_entity.id
_entity.type
_entity.pdbx_description
1 polymer ?
#
loop_
_entity_poly.entity_id
_entity_poly.type
_entity_poly.pdbx_seq_one_letter_code
_entity_poly.pdbx_strand_id
1 'polypeptide(L)'
;MRQITSARKLTIELSIKGTHYQNEWNIWVYPSSLKEESGEVIVTSSLREALNASDDGRKVLLCPSPDTLKGITGKFVPVFWSPVHFPDQPGTMGLLIKQNHKALKNFPTDFYSNWQWWDLTIKSKTLYADSLPDKAIIVRVIDNFVRNQSLTNL
;
A
#
# COMPACT_ATOMS: atom_id res chain seq x y z
N MET A 1 -25.08 17.34 -1.40
CA MET A 1 -23.75 16.95 -1.89
C MET A 1 -23.90 15.73 -2.80
N ARG A 2 -23.15 15.63 -3.90
CA ARG A 2 -23.20 14.45 -4.78
C ARG A 2 -22.55 13.26 -4.07
N GLN A 3 -23.21 12.10 -4.11
CA GLN A 3 -22.70 10.88 -3.49
C GLN A 3 -21.52 10.32 -4.30
N ILE A 4 -20.45 9.89 -3.61
CA ILE A 4 -19.34 9.16 -4.23
C ILE A 4 -19.74 7.69 -4.35
N THR A 5 -19.89 7.21 -5.59
CA THR A 5 -20.33 5.83 -5.89
C THR A 5 -19.20 4.89 -6.30
N SER A 6 -18.02 5.44 -6.67
CA SER A 6 -16.81 4.70 -6.96
C SER A 6 -15.59 5.42 -6.43
N ALA A 7 -14.55 4.65 -6.07
CA ALA A 7 -13.29 5.22 -5.63
C ALA A 7 -12.60 5.94 -6.81
N ARG A 8 -12.10 7.15 -6.58
CA ARG A 8 -11.39 7.92 -7.62
C ARG A 8 -10.41 8.92 -7.03
N LYS A 9 -9.41 9.28 -7.83
CA LYS A 9 -8.54 10.44 -7.62
C LYS A 9 -9.25 11.69 -8.14
N LEU A 10 -9.27 12.75 -7.35
CA LEU A 10 -9.75 14.08 -7.73
C LEU A 10 -8.62 15.08 -7.58
N THR A 11 -8.65 16.14 -8.38
CA THR A 11 -7.73 17.27 -8.27
C THR A 11 -8.51 18.47 -7.74
N ILE A 12 -8.04 19.04 -6.63
CA ILE A 12 -8.51 20.31 -6.10
C ILE A 12 -7.61 21.38 -6.67
N GLU A 13 -8.19 22.33 -7.39
CA GLU A 13 -7.48 23.47 -7.96
C GLU A 13 -7.91 24.74 -7.22
N LEU A 14 -6.93 25.57 -6.84
CA LEU A 14 -7.15 26.88 -6.23
C LEU A 14 -6.37 27.93 -7.00
N SER A 15 -7.08 28.92 -7.53
CA SER A 15 -6.48 29.99 -8.33
C SER A 15 -6.88 31.37 -7.80
N ILE A 16 -5.98 32.34 -7.87
CA ILE A 16 -6.25 33.72 -7.44
C ILE A 16 -6.81 34.52 -8.62
N LYS A 17 -8.04 35.02 -8.49
CA LYS A 17 -8.76 35.75 -9.55
C LYS A 17 -7.92 36.92 -10.08
N GLY A 18 -7.79 36.99 -11.41
CA GLY A 18 -7.03 38.06 -12.07
C GLY A 18 -5.52 37.85 -12.10
N THR A 19 -5.03 36.69 -11.67
CA THR A 19 -3.62 36.30 -11.75
C THR A 19 -3.46 34.94 -12.42
N HIS A 20 -2.22 34.57 -12.75
CA HIS A 20 -1.88 33.22 -13.24
C HIS A 20 -1.52 32.24 -12.12
N TYR A 21 -1.57 32.66 -10.85
CA TYR A 21 -1.19 31.81 -9.72
C TYR A 21 -2.26 30.77 -9.42
N GLN A 22 -1.83 29.51 -9.40
CA GLN A 22 -2.67 28.34 -9.16
C GLN A 22 -1.89 27.30 -8.34
N ASN A 23 -2.59 26.62 -7.44
CA ASN A 23 -2.11 25.43 -6.75
C ASN A 23 -3.07 24.27 -7.00
N GLU A 24 -2.53 23.06 -7.00
CA GLU A 24 -3.28 21.84 -7.22
C GLU A 24 -2.91 20.76 -6.21
N TRP A 25 -3.92 20.05 -5.71
CA TRP A 25 -3.73 18.93 -4.81
C TRP A 25 -4.55 17.75 -5.26
N ASN A 26 -3.93 16.57 -5.24
CA ASN A 26 -4.66 15.34 -5.44
C ASN A 26 -5.28 14.86 -4.14
N ILE A 27 -6.53 14.44 -4.19
CA ILE A 27 -7.23 13.76 -3.11
C ILE A 27 -7.81 12.45 -3.63
N TRP A 28 -7.98 11.48 -2.74
CA TRP A 28 -8.57 10.18 -3.05
C TRP A 28 -9.86 10.05 -2.28
N VAL A 29 -10.96 9.87 -3.00
CA VAL A 29 -12.29 9.72 -2.41
C VAL A 29 -12.78 8.31 -2.61
N TYR A 30 -13.45 7.78 -1.59
CA TYR A 30 -13.96 6.42 -1.55
C TYR A 30 -15.46 6.44 -1.23
N PRO A 31 -16.25 5.49 -1.73
CA PRO A 31 -17.65 5.33 -1.33
C PRO A 31 -17.76 5.11 0.17
N SER A 32 -18.75 5.71 0.82
CA SER A 32 -18.98 5.55 2.27
C SER A 32 -19.47 4.15 2.66
N SER A 33 -20.00 3.40 1.70
CA SER A 33 -20.36 2.00 1.85
C SER A 33 -19.91 1.25 0.59
N LEU A 34 -19.31 0.09 0.81
CA LEU A 34 -19.03 -0.87 -0.24
C LEU A 34 -20.13 -1.93 -0.19
N LYS A 35 -20.62 -2.35 -1.36
CA LYS A 35 -21.40 -3.60 -1.40
C LYS A 35 -20.42 -4.72 -1.05
N GLU A 36 -20.73 -5.48 -0.01
CA GLU A 36 -20.01 -6.73 0.25
C GLU A 36 -20.21 -7.63 -0.97
N GLU A 37 -19.13 -7.88 -1.72
CA GLU A 37 -19.13 -8.99 -2.67
C GLU A 37 -19.06 -10.25 -1.81
N SER A 38 -20.20 -10.93 -1.62
CA SER A 38 -20.27 -12.22 -0.93
C SER A 38 -19.57 -13.29 -1.78
N GLY A 39 -18.26 -13.32 -1.70
CA GLY A 39 -17.42 -14.36 -2.30
C GLY A 39 -17.11 -15.47 -1.29
N GLU A 40 -16.82 -16.66 -1.81
CA GLU A 40 -16.30 -17.80 -1.04
C GLU A 40 -14.82 -17.61 -0.65
N VAL A 41 -14.44 -16.42 -0.16
CA VAL A 41 -13.07 -16.12 0.26
C VAL A 41 -13.04 -16.05 1.78
N ILE A 42 -12.24 -16.93 2.38
CA ILE A 42 -11.97 -16.89 3.82
C ILE A 42 -10.95 -15.79 4.09
N VAL A 43 -11.34 -14.74 4.81
CA VAL A 43 -10.43 -13.69 5.27
C VAL A 43 -10.08 -14.00 6.72
N THR A 44 -8.79 -14.22 7.00
CA THR A 44 -8.34 -14.58 8.34
C THR A 44 -6.99 -13.95 8.66
N SER A 45 -6.74 -13.69 9.95
CA SER A 45 -5.42 -13.31 10.46
C SER A 45 -4.59 -14.52 10.93
N SER A 46 -5.19 -15.71 10.95
CA SER A 46 -4.57 -16.95 11.42
C SER A 46 -3.88 -17.68 10.28
N LEU A 47 -2.56 -17.81 10.36
CA LEU A 47 -1.80 -18.61 9.39
C LEU A 47 -2.27 -20.07 9.36
N ARG A 48 -2.59 -20.66 10.51
CA ARG A 48 -3.07 -22.05 10.60
C ARG A 48 -4.40 -22.23 9.86
N GLU A 49 -5.33 -21.30 10.07
CA GLU A 49 -6.63 -21.35 9.38
C GLU A 49 -6.45 -21.15 7.88
N ALA A 50 -5.55 -20.23 7.50
CA ALA A 50 -5.30 -19.96 6.10
C ALA A 50 -4.69 -21.15 5.35
N LEU A 51 -3.73 -21.83 5.98
CA LEU A 51 -3.11 -23.04 5.43
C LEU A 51 -4.14 -24.18 5.31
N ASN A 52 -4.91 -24.45 6.37
CA ASN A 52 -5.95 -25.48 6.32
C ASN A 52 -6.98 -25.21 5.21
N ALA A 53 -7.45 -23.97 5.10
CA ALA A 53 -8.38 -23.59 4.03
C ALA A 53 -7.77 -23.77 2.64
N SER A 54 -6.49 -23.39 2.47
CA SER A 54 -5.76 -23.57 1.22
C SER A 54 -5.58 -25.05 0.86
N ASP A 55 -5.25 -25.91 1.83
CA ASP A 55 -5.07 -27.35 1.65
C ASP A 55 -6.38 -28.04 1.23
N ASP A 56 -7.52 -27.52 1.72
CA ASP A 56 -8.86 -27.94 1.30
C ASP A 56 -9.28 -27.38 -0.08
N GLY A 57 -8.39 -26.64 -0.77
CA GLY A 57 -8.66 -26.03 -2.08
C GLY A 57 -9.58 -24.79 -2.04
N ARG A 58 -9.81 -24.21 -0.85
CA ARG A 58 -10.64 -23.00 -0.69
C ARG A 58 -9.85 -21.73 -1.02
N LYS A 59 -10.57 -20.66 -1.38
CA LYS A 59 -9.96 -19.33 -1.58
C LYS A 59 -9.75 -18.68 -0.22
N VAL A 60 -8.55 -18.16 0.00
CA VAL A 60 -8.18 -17.54 1.27
C VAL A 60 -7.40 -16.25 1.06
N LEU A 61 -7.66 -15.26 1.92
CA LEU A 61 -6.88 -14.04 2.07
C LEU A 61 -6.36 -13.98 3.51
N LEU A 62 -5.04 -14.10 3.66
CA LEU A 62 -4.37 -13.96 4.95
C LEU A 62 -4.06 -12.47 5.21
N CYS A 63 -4.65 -11.91 6.27
CA CYS A 63 -4.45 -10.53 6.73
C CYS A 63 -4.00 -10.55 8.20
N PRO A 64 -2.73 -10.90 8.49
CA PRO A 64 -2.22 -10.95 9.85
C PRO A 64 -2.11 -9.53 10.41
N SER A 65 -2.17 -9.38 11.73
CA SER A 65 -1.90 -8.07 12.35
C SER A 65 -0.42 -7.71 12.18
N PRO A 66 -0.08 -6.48 11.73
CA PRO A 66 1.31 -6.05 11.57
C PRO A 66 2.18 -6.23 12.82
N ASP A 67 1.58 -6.13 14.02
CA ASP A 67 2.29 -6.30 15.30
C ASP A 67 2.72 -7.75 15.56
N THR A 68 2.12 -8.71 14.86
CA THR A 68 2.48 -10.14 14.95
C THR A 68 3.61 -10.52 13.98
N LEU A 69 3.96 -9.63 13.05
CA LEU A 69 4.93 -9.88 12.01
C LEU A 69 6.34 -9.45 12.42
N LYS A 70 7.33 -10.28 12.09
CA LYS A 70 8.75 -9.94 12.21
C LYS A 70 9.22 -9.28 10.92
N GLY A 71 9.55 -7.99 10.99
CA GLY A 71 9.99 -7.22 9.85
C GLY A 71 10.37 -5.80 10.22
N ILE A 72 10.52 -4.96 9.20
CA ILE A 72 10.88 -3.55 9.33
C ILE A 72 9.59 -2.74 9.52
N THR A 73 9.56 -1.81 10.47
CA THR A 73 8.44 -0.87 10.61
C THR A 73 8.22 -0.09 9.32
N GLY A 74 7.01 -0.14 8.78
CA GLY A 74 6.66 0.56 7.54
C GLY A 74 6.80 2.07 7.68
N LYS A 75 7.20 2.72 6.58
CA LYS A 75 7.33 4.18 6.48
C LYS A 75 6.80 4.67 5.16
N PHE A 76 6.28 5.89 5.17
CA PHE A 76 5.84 6.59 3.97
C PHE A 76 6.96 7.42 3.33
N VAL A 77 7.71 8.16 4.16
CA VAL A 77 8.72 9.09 3.69
C VAL A 77 10.01 8.37 3.28
N PRO A 78 10.70 8.86 2.22
CA PRO A 78 11.96 8.28 1.81
C PRO A 78 13.09 8.55 2.82
N VAL A 79 14.22 7.88 2.62
CA VAL A 79 15.49 8.19 3.29
C VAL A 79 15.80 9.69 3.21
N PHE A 80 16.22 10.28 4.33
CA PHE A 80 16.67 11.67 4.39
C PHE A 80 18.19 11.75 4.66
N TRP A 81 18.87 12.52 3.80
CA TRP A 81 20.28 12.95 3.91
C TRP A 81 21.36 11.85 3.89
N SER A 82 21.53 11.07 4.96
CA SER A 82 22.63 10.10 5.05
C SER A 82 22.29 8.90 5.93
N PRO A 83 22.10 7.70 5.34
CA PRO A 83 21.94 6.44 6.09
C PRO A 83 23.12 6.11 7.01
N VAL A 84 24.29 6.68 6.75
CA VAL A 84 25.52 6.44 7.53
C VAL A 84 25.48 7.21 8.86
N HIS A 85 24.98 8.44 8.84
CA HIS A 85 24.90 9.28 10.04
C HIS A 85 23.63 9.03 10.86
N PHE A 86 22.60 8.43 10.24
CA PHE A 86 21.32 8.10 10.90
C PHE A 86 20.95 6.61 10.69
N PRO A 87 21.71 5.68 11.30
CA PRO A 87 21.58 4.24 11.03
C PRO A 87 20.25 3.64 11.53
N ASP A 88 19.66 4.21 12.58
CA ASP A 88 18.38 3.75 13.16
C ASP A 88 17.15 4.27 12.40
N GLN A 89 17.34 4.82 11.20
CA GLN A 89 16.23 5.17 10.30
C GLN A 89 15.96 3.97 9.36
N PRO A 90 14.85 3.24 9.53
CA PRO A 90 14.30 2.45 8.45
C PRO A 90 14.14 3.37 7.23
N GLY A 91 14.68 2.92 6.11
CA GLY A 91 15.07 3.79 5.01
C GLY A 91 14.56 3.25 3.70
N THR A 92 13.27 3.10 3.56
CA THR A 92 12.68 2.71 2.29
C THR A 92 12.55 3.95 1.41
N MET A 93 12.58 3.80 0.09
CA MET A 93 12.52 4.92 -0.88
C MET A 93 11.13 5.10 -1.50
N GLY A 94 10.11 4.44 -0.95
CA GLY A 94 8.72 4.49 -1.42
C GLY A 94 8.22 3.14 -1.91
N LEU A 95 7.13 3.17 -2.67
CA LEU A 95 6.48 1.97 -3.22
C LEU A 95 6.64 1.89 -4.74
N LEU A 96 6.76 0.67 -5.25
CA LEU A 96 6.56 0.33 -6.66
C LEU A 96 5.31 -0.56 -6.76
N ILE A 97 4.29 -0.09 -7.46
CA ILE A 97 2.94 -0.63 -7.42
C ILE A 97 2.54 -1.12 -8.81
N LYS A 98 2.03 -2.36 -8.89
CA LYS A 98 1.34 -2.86 -10.08
C LYS A 98 -0.07 -2.27 -10.16
N GLN A 99 -0.17 -0.98 -10.49
CA GLN A 99 -1.42 -0.19 -10.44
C GLN A 99 -2.60 -0.81 -11.22
N ASN A 100 -2.33 -1.59 -12.27
CA ASN A 100 -3.35 -2.26 -13.08
C ASN A 100 -3.76 -3.65 -12.54
N HIS A 101 -3.24 -4.08 -11.38
CA HIS A 101 -3.56 -5.37 -10.79
C HIS A 101 -5.02 -5.39 -10.29
N LYS A 102 -5.75 -6.49 -10.54
CA LYS A 102 -7.19 -6.61 -10.20
C LYS A 102 -7.52 -6.36 -8.73
N ALA A 103 -6.60 -6.70 -7.81
CA ALA A 103 -6.76 -6.42 -6.38
C ALA A 103 -6.88 -4.92 -6.05
N LEU A 104 -6.38 -4.05 -6.92
CA LEU A 104 -6.40 -2.59 -6.77
C LEU A 104 -7.53 -1.94 -7.57
N LYS A 105 -8.46 -2.70 -8.18
CA LYS A 105 -9.53 -2.18 -9.07
C LYS A 105 -10.35 -1.03 -8.44
N ASN A 106 -10.57 -1.11 -7.13
CA ASN A 106 -11.35 -0.14 -6.35
C ASN A 106 -10.46 0.76 -5.47
N PHE A 107 -9.15 0.79 -5.74
CA PHE A 107 -8.16 1.59 -5.04
C PHE A 107 -7.35 2.39 -6.06
N PRO A 108 -7.84 3.58 -6.49
CA PRO A 108 -7.16 4.41 -7.47
C PRO A 108 -5.75 4.77 -6.97
N THR A 109 -4.75 4.34 -7.71
CA THR A 109 -3.35 4.56 -7.34
C THR A 109 -2.48 4.73 -8.57
N ASP A 110 -1.44 5.52 -8.41
CA ASP A 110 -0.33 5.59 -9.35
C ASP A 110 0.59 4.37 -9.14
N PHE A 111 1.58 4.18 -10.02
CA PHE A 111 2.57 3.09 -9.93
C PHE A 111 3.64 3.34 -8.84
N TYR A 112 3.52 4.44 -8.12
CA TYR A 112 4.39 4.87 -7.02
C TYR A 112 3.56 5.33 -5.81
N SER A 113 4.19 5.41 -4.64
CA SER A 113 3.54 5.88 -3.41
C SER A 113 3.08 7.33 -3.50
N ASN A 114 1.85 7.59 -3.07
CA ASN A 114 1.25 8.92 -2.99
C ASN A 114 0.36 8.99 -1.73
N TRP A 115 -0.18 10.16 -1.37
CA TRP A 115 -0.73 10.41 -0.02
C TRP A 115 -1.81 9.43 0.47
N GLN A 116 -2.56 8.78 -0.42
CA GLN A 116 -3.51 7.72 -0.06
C GLN A 116 -2.86 6.48 0.56
N TRP A 117 -1.56 6.30 0.39
CA TRP A 117 -0.77 5.23 1.01
C TRP A 117 -0.21 5.59 2.38
N TRP A 118 -0.37 6.83 2.86
CA TRP A 118 0.21 7.28 4.12
C TRP A 118 -0.14 6.35 5.28
N ASP A 119 -1.42 6.20 5.57
CA ASP A 119 -1.91 5.35 6.68
C ASP A 119 -1.54 3.88 6.47
N LEU A 120 -1.69 3.38 5.23
CA LEU A 120 -1.39 2.00 4.87
C LEU A 120 0.09 1.67 5.07
N THR A 121 1.00 2.61 4.85
CA THR A 121 2.43 2.37 4.99
C THR A 121 2.91 2.56 6.42
N ILE A 122 2.44 3.56 7.16
CA ILE A 122 2.90 3.77 8.55
C ILE A 122 2.30 2.76 9.54
N LYS A 123 1.16 2.13 9.19
CA LYS A 123 0.50 1.09 10.01
C LYS A 123 0.79 -0.33 9.51
N SER A 124 1.93 -0.55 8.84
CA SER A 124 2.27 -1.83 8.21
C SER A 124 3.63 -2.37 8.66
N LYS A 125 3.90 -3.62 8.28
CA LYS A 125 5.20 -4.26 8.43
C LYS A 125 5.79 -4.58 7.06
N THR A 126 6.95 -4.01 6.79
CA THR A 126 7.75 -4.34 5.62
C THR A 126 8.47 -5.68 5.86
N LEU A 127 8.33 -6.61 4.93
CA LEU A 127 8.88 -7.96 4.99
C LEU A 127 9.91 -8.21 3.89
N TYR A 128 10.85 -9.10 4.18
CA TYR A 128 11.78 -9.65 3.19
C TYR A 128 11.03 -10.56 2.21
N ALA A 129 11.30 -10.38 0.92
CA ALA A 129 10.58 -11.02 -0.16
C ALA A 129 11.51 -11.79 -1.12
N ASP A 130 12.73 -12.15 -0.67
CA ASP A 130 13.73 -12.83 -1.50
C ASP A 130 13.25 -14.19 -2.04
N SER A 131 12.36 -14.87 -1.29
CA SER A 131 11.78 -16.16 -1.69
C SER A 131 10.53 -16.03 -2.59
N LEU A 132 10.03 -14.81 -2.80
CA LEU A 132 8.81 -14.57 -3.57
C LEU A 132 9.16 -14.21 -5.02
N PRO A 133 8.48 -14.79 -6.02
CA PRO A 133 8.67 -14.36 -7.39
C PRO A 133 8.11 -12.95 -7.59
N ASP A 134 8.80 -12.10 -8.35
CA ASP A 134 8.40 -10.70 -8.60
C ASP A 134 6.95 -10.56 -9.05
N LYS A 135 6.45 -11.51 -9.85
CA LYS A 135 5.06 -11.52 -10.33
C LYS A 135 4.03 -11.59 -9.20
N ALA A 136 4.35 -12.20 -8.05
CA ALA A 136 3.46 -12.33 -6.90
C ALA A 136 3.36 -11.05 -6.06
N ILE A 137 4.35 -10.16 -6.13
CA ILE A 137 4.37 -8.93 -5.34
C ILE A 137 3.59 -7.84 -6.07
N ILE A 138 2.46 -7.42 -5.50
CA ILE A 138 1.60 -6.37 -6.07
C ILE A 138 2.11 -4.98 -5.67
N VAL A 139 2.52 -4.84 -4.42
CA VAL A 139 3.06 -3.61 -3.82
C VAL A 139 4.46 -3.94 -3.30
N ARG A 140 5.48 -3.47 -4.02
CA ARG A 140 6.88 -3.64 -3.63
C ARG A 140 7.32 -2.43 -2.82
N VAL A 141 7.99 -2.67 -1.71
CA VAL A 141 8.67 -1.62 -0.96
C VAL A 141 10.08 -1.50 -1.56
N ILE A 142 10.47 -0.29 -1.94
CA ILE A 142 11.81 -0.04 -2.44
C ILE A 142 12.72 0.18 -1.24
N ASP A 143 13.72 -0.69 -1.04
CA ASP A 143 14.68 -0.52 0.03
C ASP A 143 15.66 0.63 -0.25
N ASN A 144 16.43 1.02 0.76
CA ASN A 144 17.55 1.94 0.62
C ASN A 144 18.56 1.41 -0.41
N PHE A 145 19.11 2.30 -1.23
CA PHE A 145 20.12 1.98 -2.24
C PHE A 145 21.39 1.31 -1.69
N VAL A 146 21.74 1.50 -0.41
CA VAL A 146 22.90 0.85 0.23
C VAL A 146 22.65 -0.64 0.52
N ARG A 147 21.42 -1.00 0.91
CA ARG A 147 21.05 -2.37 1.29
C ARG A 147 20.46 -3.15 0.11
N ASN A 148 19.63 -2.48 -0.69
CA ASN A 148 18.98 -2.99 -1.88
C ASN A 148 18.28 -4.36 -1.69
N GLN A 149 17.61 -4.53 -0.54
CA GLN A 149 16.91 -5.78 -0.23
C GLN A 149 15.61 -5.91 -1.02
N SER A 150 15.20 -7.16 -1.32
CA SER A 150 13.88 -7.43 -1.87
C SER A 150 12.83 -7.29 -0.77
N LEU A 151 11.99 -6.25 -0.82
CA LEU A 151 10.99 -5.97 0.21
C LEU A 151 9.55 -5.92 -0.32
N THR A 152 8.59 -6.30 0.52
CA THR A 152 7.14 -6.18 0.31
C THR A 152 6.47 -5.62 1.57
N ASN A 153 5.19 -5.27 1.51
CA ASN A 153 4.45 -4.75 2.66
C ASN A 153 3.24 -5.62 3.04
N LEU A 154 2.96 -5.76 4.34
CA LEU A 154 1.76 -6.38 4.92
C LEU A 154 1.21 -5.56 6.09
#